data_AF-A0A558R568-F1
#
_entry.id   AF-A0A558R568-F1
#
_cell.length_a   1.000
_cell.length_b   1.000
_cell.length_c   1.000
_cell.angle_alpha   90.00
_cell.angle_beta   90.00
_cell.angle_gamma   90.00
#
_symmetry.space_group_name_H-M   'P 1'
#
loop_
_entity.id
_entity.type
_entity.pdbx_description
1 polymer ?
#
loop_
_entity_poly.entity_id
_entity_poly.type
_entity_poly.pdbx_seq_one_letter_code
_entity_poly.pdbx_strand_id
1 'polypeptide(L)'
;METIVARGGIDGLDTLWMPEEPDFSFLADPFGLWRDGVLHIFAEHYDYRDRHGRIVCLRFDAALHPIDRQEVLSEAWHLSYPCVFEADGEIWMLPEAHRSGTLTLYRAGDFPHRWAPASHIVLDGGAVDATPFRHEGRWWLAYASARDRRSRQADLRLAFADRLEGPWTAHPGNPIRSDLAGGRPGGTPFVLDDKLNLPVQDGTGTYGAAIRILTFDRLDPAVARTSIGAPISAPADAGRYREGLHTLSACGAVTLVDVKRVDRTGRGWLIDLRRRLRAG
;
A
#
# COMPACT_ATOMS: atom_id res chain seq x y z
N MET A 1 11.78 -8.62 -5.39
CA MET A 1 11.17 -8.80 -4.05
C MET A 1 11.67 -10.07 -3.38
N GLU A 2 11.64 -11.22 -4.05
CA GLU A 2 12.17 -12.49 -3.52
C GLU A 2 13.60 -12.36 -2.96
N THR A 3 14.50 -11.69 -3.68
CA THR A 3 15.87 -11.41 -3.22
C THR A 3 15.92 -10.65 -1.88
N ILE A 4 15.05 -9.66 -1.69
CA ILE A 4 14.97 -8.88 -0.44
C ILE A 4 14.58 -9.79 0.71
N VAL A 5 13.59 -10.67 0.47
CA VAL A 5 13.06 -11.59 1.49
C VAL A 5 14.07 -12.68 1.82
N ALA A 6 14.72 -13.27 0.81
CA ALA A 6 15.76 -14.29 1.00
C ALA A 6 16.97 -13.76 1.75
N ARG A 7 17.35 -12.49 1.51
CA ARG A 7 18.45 -11.82 2.23
C ARG A 7 18.03 -11.25 3.60
N GLY A 8 16.73 -11.15 3.86
CA GLY A 8 16.17 -10.51 5.06
C GLY A 8 16.37 -8.99 5.12
N GLY A 9 16.58 -8.32 3.99
CA GLY A 9 16.95 -6.90 3.97
C GLY A 9 17.16 -6.32 2.57
N ILE A 10 17.15 -4.98 2.50
CA ILE A 10 17.38 -4.21 1.27
C ILE A 10 18.85 -3.78 1.14
N ASP A 11 19.61 -3.73 2.23
CA ASP A 11 20.99 -3.25 2.25
C ASP A 11 21.89 -3.93 1.21
N GLY A 12 22.62 -3.11 0.44
CA GLY A 12 23.54 -3.58 -0.59
C GLY A 12 22.84 -4.20 -1.82
N LEU A 13 21.58 -3.84 -2.08
CA LEU A 13 20.96 -3.98 -3.39
C LEU A 13 21.13 -2.68 -4.18
N ASP A 14 21.05 -2.78 -5.51
CA ASP A 14 21.02 -1.60 -6.38
C ASP A 14 19.70 -0.85 -6.16
N THR A 15 19.81 0.37 -5.61
CA THR A 15 18.65 1.18 -5.24
C THR A 15 18.66 2.50 -6.02
N LEU A 16 17.49 2.85 -6.57
CA LEU A 16 17.24 4.17 -7.14
C LEU A 16 16.28 4.93 -6.22
N TRP A 17 16.79 5.94 -5.54
CA TRP A 17 15.97 6.82 -4.70
C TRP A 17 15.41 7.99 -5.50
N MET A 18 14.12 8.26 -5.29
CA MET A 18 13.47 9.45 -5.84
C MET A 18 13.98 10.73 -5.18
N PRO A 19 13.95 11.88 -5.88
CA PRO A 19 14.29 13.16 -5.29
C PRO A 19 13.35 13.50 -4.11
N GLU A 20 13.83 14.32 -3.19
CA GLU A 20 13.03 14.80 -2.07
C GLU A 20 11.83 15.63 -2.57
N GLU A 21 10.64 15.33 -2.05
CA GLU A 21 9.45 16.14 -2.31
C GLU A 21 9.61 17.55 -1.73
N PRO A 22 8.89 18.55 -2.28
CA PRO A 22 8.87 19.89 -1.69
C PRO A 22 8.53 19.86 -0.20
N ASP A 23 8.98 20.89 0.52
CA ASP A 23 8.65 21.07 1.93
C ASP A 23 7.15 20.87 2.16
N PHE A 24 6.82 20.05 3.17
CA PHE A 24 5.45 19.74 3.59
C PHE A 24 4.64 18.90 2.60
N SER A 25 5.30 18.19 1.69
CA SER A 25 4.70 17.11 0.92
C SER A 25 5.47 15.80 1.08
N PHE A 26 4.81 14.68 0.83
CA PHE A 26 5.47 13.37 0.74
C PHE A 26 4.82 12.49 -0.33
N LEU A 27 5.59 11.48 -0.76
CA LEU A 27 5.10 10.32 -1.49
C LEU A 27 5.14 9.08 -0.57
N ALA A 28 4.09 8.27 -0.60
CA ALA A 28 4.00 7.03 0.17
C ALA A 28 3.22 5.95 -0.59
N ASP A 29 3.27 4.72 -0.08
CA ASP A 29 2.53 3.58 -0.56
C ASP A 29 2.68 3.29 -2.07
N PRO A 30 3.91 3.16 -2.60
CA PRO A 30 4.08 2.95 -4.03
C PRO A 30 3.59 1.56 -4.47
N PHE A 31 2.78 1.54 -5.52
CA PHE A 31 2.41 0.37 -6.32
C PHE A 31 2.70 0.65 -7.80
N GLY A 32 2.86 -0.38 -8.61
CA GLY A 32 3.15 -0.12 -10.02
C GLY A 32 3.07 -1.34 -10.92
N LEU A 33 3.17 -1.05 -12.21
CA LEU A 33 3.23 -2.05 -13.26
C LEU A 33 4.05 -1.56 -14.45
N TRP A 34 4.56 -2.50 -15.22
CA TRP A 34 5.21 -2.24 -16.50
C TRP A 34 4.19 -2.36 -17.63
N ARG A 35 4.19 -1.39 -18.55
CA ARG A 35 3.34 -1.44 -19.75
C ARG A 35 4.04 -0.77 -20.91
N ASP A 36 4.13 -1.46 -22.04
CA ASP A 36 4.75 -0.96 -23.28
C ASP A 36 6.16 -0.38 -23.09
N GLY A 37 6.97 -1.03 -22.23
CA GLY A 37 8.33 -0.60 -21.91
C GLY A 37 8.43 0.60 -20.96
N VAL A 38 7.31 1.05 -20.40
CA VAL A 38 7.23 2.15 -19.44
C VAL A 38 6.83 1.62 -18.07
N LEU A 39 7.60 2.01 -17.05
CA LEU A 39 7.27 1.76 -15.65
C LEU A 39 6.30 2.84 -15.16
N HIS A 40 5.16 2.42 -14.62
CA HIS A 40 4.15 3.29 -14.02
C HIS A 40 4.11 3.05 -12.51
N ILE A 41 4.46 4.07 -11.72
CA ILE A 41 4.40 4.02 -10.26
C ILE A 41 3.28 4.94 -9.78
N PHE A 42 2.30 4.35 -9.10
CA PHE A 42 1.21 5.03 -8.43
C PHE A 42 1.55 5.17 -6.95
N ALA A 43 1.38 6.37 -6.40
CA ALA A 43 1.71 6.66 -5.01
C ALA A 43 0.70 7.65 -4.42
N GLU A 44 0.52 7.59 -3.10
CA GLU A 44 -0.10 8.68 -2.35
C GLU A 44 0.82 9.89 -2.43
N HIS A 45 0.32 11.01 -2.93
CA HIS A 45 0.89 12.33 -2.72
C HIS A 45 0.06 13.07 -1.69
N TYR A 46 0.69 13.40 -0.57
CA TYR A 46 0.06 14.15 0.51
C TYR A 46 0.71 15.51 0.69
N ASP A 47 -0.12 16.53 0.87
CA ASP A 47 0.32 17.89 1.18
C ASP A 47 -0.21 18.31 2.56
N TYR A 48 0.69 18.62 3.51
CA TYR A 48 0.28 19.04 4.86
C TYR A 48 -0.43 20.40 4.89
N ARG A 49 -0.32 21.20 3.82
CA ARG A 49 -0.93 22.53 3.73
C ARG A 49 -2.45 22.42 3.57
N ASP A 50 -2.93 21.48 2.76
CA ASP A 50 -4.36 21.19 2.58
C ASP A 50 -4.83 19.93 3.32
N ARG A 51 -3.88 19.11 3.81
CA ARG A 51 -4.11 17.81 4.47
C ARG A 51 -4.85 16.81 3.60
N HIS A 52 -4.53 16.80 2.31
CA HIS A 52 -5.25 16.01 1.32
C HIS A 52 -4.33 15.04 0.58
N GLY A 53 -4.60 13.75 0.73
CA GLY A 53 -3.97 12.67 -0.04
C GLY A 53 -4.64 12.50 -1.40
N ARG A 54 -3.85 12.50 -2.46
CA ARG A 54 -4.25 12.29 -3.86
C ARG A 54 -3.36 11.21 -4.47
N ILE A 55 -3.81 10.55 -5.53
CA ILE A 55 -2.97 9.56 -6.22
C ILE A 55 -2.28 10.22 -7.40
N VAL A 56 -0.95 10.10 -7.43
CA VAL A 56 -0.12 10.50 -8.56
C VAL A 56 0.45 9.28 -9.27
N CYS A 57 0.64 9.40 -10.59
CA CYS A 57 1.42 8.45 -11.38
C CYS A 57 2.75 9.10 -11.77
N LEU A 58 3.84 8.42 -11.51
CA LEU A 58 5.18 8.74 -11.99
C LEU A 58 5.56 7.73 -13.07
N ARG A 59 5.98 8.20 -14.24
CA ARG A 59 6.39 7.34 -15.34
C ARG A 59 7.88 7.38 -15.55
N PHE A 60 8.46 6.22 -15.83
CA PHE A 60 9.86 6.05 -16.13
C PHE A 60 10.05 5.20 -17.39
N ASP A 61 11.09 5.48 -18.16
CA ASP A 61 11.47 4.63 -19.28
C ASP A 61 12.08 3.30 -18.81
N ALA A 62 12.41 2.42 -19.75
CA ALA A 62 13.02 1.12 -19.45
C ALA A 62 14.39 1.21 -18.76
N ALA A 63 15.08 2.34 -18.86
CA ALA A 63 16.34 2.63 -18.18
C ALA A 63 16.14 3.35 -16.84
N LEU A 64 14.89 3.48 -16.38
CA LEU A 64 14.49 4.16 -15.15
C LEU A 64 14.76 5.67 -15.16
N HIS A 65 14.81 6.32 -16.33
CA HIS A 65 14.79 7.78 -16.41
C HIS A 65 13.36 8.30 -16.29
N PRO A 66 13.13 9.38 -15.52
CA PRO A 66 11.80 9.95 -15.36
C PRO A 66 11.29 10.53 -16.69
N ILE A 67 10.04 10.20 -17.03
CA ILE A 67 9.30 10.72 -18.18
C ILE A 67 8.43 11.90 -17.73
N ASP A 68 7.49 11.65 -16.83
CA ASP A 68 6.59 12.66 -16.27
C ASP A 68 5.98 12.23 -14.91
N ARG A 69 5.25 13.17 -14.32
CA ARG A 69 4.46 12.99 -13.10
C ARG A 69 3.11 13.67 -13.29
N GLN A 70 2.02 12.98 -12.97
CA GLN A 70 0.67 13.53 -13.08
C GLN A 70 -0.21 13.08 -11.91
N GLU A 71 -1.13 13.94 -11.48
CA GLU A 71 -2.25 13.53 -10.63
C GLU A 71 -3.24 12.73 -11.48
N VAL A 72 -3.61 11.54 -11.02
CA VAL A 72 -4.44 10.60 -11.79
C VAL A 72 -5.75 10.25 -11.10
N LEU A 73 -5.84 10.43 -9.78
CA LEU A 73 -7.08 10.26 -9.04
C LEU A 73 -7.10 11.19 -7.82
N SER A 74 -8.18 11.92 -7.68
CA SER A 74 -8.38 12.95 -6.67
C SER A 74 -9.88 13.04 -6.38
N GLU A 75 -10.23 12.99 -5.11
CA GLU A 75 -11.62 12.95 -4.65
C GLU A 75 -11.85 14.05 -3.61
N ALA A 76 -13.09 14.21 -3.15
CA ALA A 76 -13.39 15.11 -2.03
C ALA A 76 -12.86 14.59 -0.68
N TRP A 77 -12.32 13.37 -0.65
CA TRP A 77 -11.74 12.72 0.51
C TRP A 77 -10.29 12.29 0.24
N HIS A 78 -9.56 12.06 1.32
CA HIS A 78 -8.19 11.55 1.30
C HIS A 78 -8.13 10.16 0.65
N LEU A 79 -7.24 10.00 -0.33
CA LEU A 79 -6.85 8.72 -0.93
C LEU A 79 -5.40 8.37 -0.57
N SER A 80 -5.14 7.12 -0.23
CA SER A 80 -3.81 6.54 0.02
C SER A 80 -3.75 5.10 -0.48
N TYR A 81 -2.61 4.41 -0.29
CA TYR A 81 -2.45 2.98 -0.62
C TYR A 81 -3.06 2.57 -1.98
N PRO A 82 -2.62 3.17 -3.11
CA PRO A 82 -3.23 2.94 -4.42
C PRO A 82 -2.84 1.57 -4.98
N CYS A 83 -3.40 0.48 -4.45
CA CYS A 83 -3.06 -0.86 -4.92
C CYS A 83 -3.51 -1.04 -6.38
N VAL A 84 -2.56 -0.99 -7.32
CA VAL A 84 -2.79 -1.15 -8.77
C VAL A 84 -2.37 -2.54 -9.22
N PHE A 85 -3.21 -3.20 -10.03
CA PHE A 85 -3.00 -4.55 -10.52
C PHE A 85 -3.74 -4.82 -11.83
N GLU A 86 -3.27 -5.81 -12.59
CA GLU A 86 -3.93 -6.30 -13.80
C GLU A 86 -4.83 -7.49 -13.46
N ALA A 87 -6.06 -7.47 -13.98
CA ALA A 87 -7.03 -8.56 -13.81
C ALA A 87 -8.08 -8.54 -14.92
N ASP A 88 -8.45 -9.73 -15.41
CA ASP A 88 -9.52 -9.92 -16.40
C ASP A 88 -9.36 -9.05 -17.67
N GLY A 89 -8.10 -8.84 -18.09
CA GLY A 89 -7.76 -8.04 -19.29
C GLY A 89 -7.76 -6.52 -19.05
N GLU A 90 -8.00 -6.08 -17.83
CA GLU A 90 -8.13 -4.68 -17.44
C GLU A 90 -7.10 -4.30 -16.37
N ILE A 91 -6.94 -2.99 -16.14
CA ILE A 91 -6.12 -2.46 -15.06
C ILE A 91 -7.03 -1.86 -14.00
N TRP A 92 -6.78 -2.23 -12.75
CA TRP A 92 -7.59 -1.87 -11.61
C TRP A 92 -6.77 -1.13 -10.56
N MET A 93 -7.44 -0.25 -9.81
CA MET A 93 -6.88 0.42 -8.64
C MET A 93 -7.86 0.30 -7.48
N LEU A 94 -7.35 -0.12 -6.32
CA LEU A 94 -8.11 -0.20 -5.07
C LEU A 94 -7.43 0.68 -4.01
N PRO A 95 -7.66 2.00 -4.02
CA PRO A 95 -7.06 2.90 -3.04
C PRO A 95 -7.74 2.76 -1.67
N GLU A 96 -7.00 3.01 -0.59
CA GLU A 96 -7.62 3.29 0.70
C GLU A 96 -8.36 4.62 0.64
N ALA A 97 -9.62 4.61 1.08
CA ALA A 97 -10.48 5.77 1.15
C ALA A 97 -11.26 5.80 2.48
N HIS A 98 -10.57 5.66 3.62
CA HIS A 98 -11.20 5.47 4.94
C HIS A 98 -12.34 6.48 5.23
N ARG A 99 -12.20 7.74 4.81
CA ARG A 99 -13.21 8.80 5.07
C ARG A 99 -14.40 8.79 4.10
N SER A 100 -14.34 8.07 2.99
CA SER A 100 -15.45 7.95 2.04
C SER A 100 -16.59 7.06 2.56
N GLY A 101 -16.30 6.22 3.56
CA GLY A 101 -17.24 5.24 4.11
C GLY A 101 -17.41 3.98 3.26
N THR A 102 -16.78 3.88 2.09
CA THR A 102 -16.88 2.73 1.18
C THR A 102 -15.53 2.39 0.54
N LEU A 103 -15.23 1.11 0.35
CA LEU A 103 -14.06 0.70 -0.43
C LEU A 103 -14.46 0.63 -1.91
N THR A 104 -13.89 1.51 -2.74
CA THR A 104 -14.25 1.63 -4.16
C THR A 104 -13.13 1.06 -5.04
N LEU A 105 -13.48 0.11 -5.88
CA LEU A 105 -12.63 -0.42 -6.93
C LEU A 105 -12.77 0.47 -8.17
N TYR A 106 -11.65 0.95 -8.69
CA TYR A 106 -11.58 1.75 -9.91
C TYR A 106 -11.00 0.92 -11.05
N ARG A 107 -11.54 1.12 -12.25
CA ARG A 107 -11.02 0.58 -13.51
C ARG A 107 -10.33 1.70 -14.28
N ALA A 108 -9.19 1.41 -14.88
CA ALA A 108 -8.54 2.35 -15.79
C ALA A 108 -9.40 2.56 -17.05
N GLY A 109 -9.65 3.82 -17.40
CA GLY A 109 -10.31 4.20 -18.65
C GLY A 109 -9.30 4.56 -19.73
N ASP A 110 -8.61 5.68 -19.51
CA ASP A 110 -7.48 6.14 -20.34
C ASP A 110 -6.22 5.97 -19.52
N PHE A 111 -5.66 4.76 -19.51
CA PHE A 111 -4.52 4.43 -18.65
C PHE A 111 -3.26 5.23 -19.05
N PRO A 112 -2.50 5.80 -18.10
CA PRO A 112 -2.68 5.76 -16.63
C PRO A 112 -3.51 6.94 -16.07
N HIS A 113 -4.03 7.81 -16.93
CA HIS A 113 -4.50 9.16 -16.60
C HIS A 113 -5.93 9.23 -16.05
N ARG A 114 -6.82 8.31 -16.45
CA ARG A 114 -8.23 8.33 -16.03
C ARG A 114 -8.67 7.03 -15.40
N TRP A 115 -9.36 7.14 -14.27
CA TRP A 115 -9.90 6.04 -13.49
C TRP A 115 -11.39 6.24 -13.27
N ALA A 116 -12.18 5.20 -13.53
CA ALA A 116 -13.63 5.21 -13.35
C ALA A 116 -14.01 4.29 -12.18
N PRO A 117 -14.86 4.74 -11.23
CA PRO A 117 -15.38 3.85 -10.19
C PRO A 117 -16.19 2.73 -10.85
N ALA A 118 -15.86 1.49 -10.53
CA ALA A 118 -16.42 0.30 -11.17
C ALA A 118 -17.30 -0.52 -10.23
N SER A 119 -16.89 -0.69 -8.97
CA SER A 119 -17.69 -1.40 -7.97
C SER A 119 -17.36 -0.95 -6.55
N HIS A 120 -18.33 -1.14 -5.65
CA HIS A 120 -18.13 -0.92 -4.21
C HIS A 120 -18.01 -2.25 -3.48
N ILE A 121 -16.94 -2.41 -2.72
CA ILE A 121 -16.69 -3.58 -1.89
C ILE A 121 -17.18 -3.28 -0.48
N VAL A 122 -18.23 -3.99 -0.06
CA VAL A 122 -18.82 -3.82 1.27
C VAL A 122 -18.23 -4.84 2.23
N LEU A 123 -17.54 -4.35 3.27
CA LEU A 123 -16.95 -5.16 4.34
C LEU A 123 -17.44 -4.64 5.69
N ASP A 124 -17.74 -5.55 6.61
CA ASP A 124 -18.08 -5.17 7.98
C ASP A 124 -16.90 -4.41 8.63
N GLY A 125 -17.20 -3.22 9.15
CA GLY A 125 -16.23 -2.39 9.86
C GLY A 125 -15.24 -1.63 8.98
N GLY A 126 -15.41 -1.64 7.65
CA GLY A 126 -14.54 -0.95 6.69
C GLY A 126 -13.15 -1.57 6.53
N ALA A 127 -12.36 -1.04 5.60
CA ALA A 127 -11.05 -1.57 5.21
C ALA A 127 -9.99 -0.47 5.23
N VAL A 128 -8.81 -0.83 5.72
CA VAL A 128 -7.58 -0.04 5.68
C VAL A 128 -6.52 -0.87 4.96
N ASP A 129 -5.78 -0.23 4.04
CA ASP A 129 -4.81 -0.85 3.13
C ASP A 129 -5.34 -2.14 2.49
N ALA A 130 -6.45 -2.05 1.78
CA ALA A 130 -7.07 -3.22 1.18
C ALA A 130 -6.24 -3.72 -0.02
N THR A 131 -5.76 -4.96 0.07
CA THR A 131 -4.85 -5.57 -0.91
C THR A 131 -5.50 -6.79 -1.55
N PRO A 132 -5.98 -6.68 -2.81
CA PRO A 132 -6.56 -7.81 -3.53
C PRO A 132 -5.45 -8.70 -4.14
N PHE A 133 -5.69 -10.00 -4.19
CA PHE A 133 -4.79 -10.95 -4.84
C PHE A 133 -5.53 -12.22 -5.25
N ARG A 134 -4.95 -12.95 -6.22
CA ARG A 134 -5.47 -14.24 -6.67
C ARG A 134 -4.68 -15.37 -6.02
N HIS A 135 -5.37 -16.36 -5.46
CA HIS A 135 -4.76 -17.57 -4.91
C HIS A 135 -5.70 -18.75 -5.11
N GLU A 136 -5.17 -19.88 -5.62
CA GLU A 136 -5.92 -21.11 -5.88
C GLU A 136 -7.25 -20.90 -6.63
N GLY A 137 -7.22 -20.06 -7.68
CA GLY A 137 -8.41 -19.80 -8.51
C GLY A 137 -9.48 -18.96 -7.83
N ARG A 138 -9.17 -18.25 -6.74
CA ARG A 138 -10.10 -17.37 -6.01
C ARG A 138 -9.51 -15.99 -5.76
N TRP A 139 -10.37 -14.97 -5.71
CA TRP A 139 -9.99 -13.62 -5.28
C TRP A 139 -10.00 -13.58 -3.77
N TRP A 140 -8.93 -13.03 -3.23
CA TRP A 140 -8.74 -12.76 -1.81
C TRP A 140 -8.49 -11.27 -1.62
N LEU A 141 -8.86 -10.77 -0.44
CA LEU A 141 -8.65 -9.39 -0.03
C LEU A 141 -8.09 -9.40 1.38
N ALA A 142 -6.84 -8.97 1.54
CA ALA A 142 -6.25 -8.69 2.85
C ALA A 142 -6.49 -7.23 3.22
N TYR A 143 -6.87 -6.96 4.47
CA TYR A 143 -7.12 -5.60 4.94
C TYR A 143 -7.02 -5.52 6.46
N ALA A 144 -6.69 -4.33 6.98
CA ALA A 144 -6.87 -4.04 8.40
C ALA A 144 -8.29 -3.53 8.68
N SER A 145 -8.83 -3.85 9.85
CA SER A 145 -10.15 -3.36 10.29
C SER A 145 -10.17 -1.84 10.46
N ALA A 146 -11.18 -1.16 9.93
CA ALA A 146 -11.32 0.30 10.11
C ALA A 146 -12.07 0.73 11.38
N ARG A 147 -12.54 -0.23 12.20
CA ARG A 147 -13.40 -0.01 13.39
C ARG A 147 -12.86 1.02 14.40
N ASP A 148 -11.57 0.96 14.72
CA ASP A 148 -10.93 1.85 15.69
C ASP A 148 -9.43 2.01 15.40
N ARG A 149 -8.77 2.94 16.11
CA ARG A 149 -7.36 3.29 15.86
C ARG A 149 -6.39 2.11 16.04
N ARG A 150 -6.67 1.19 16.96
CA ARG A 150 -5.82 0.03 17.21
C ARG A 150 -6.05 -1.03 16.14
N SER A 151 -7.32 -1.34 15.84
CA SER A 151 -7.65 -2.37 14.85
C SER A 151 -7.15 -2.04 13.44
N ARG A 152 -7.04 -0.75 13.08
CA ARG A 152 -6.40 -0.28 11.83
C ARG A 152 -4.92 -0.63 11.68
N GLN A 153 -4.26 -0.99 12.78
CA GLN A 153 -2.82 -1.32 12.79
C GLN A 153 -2.55 -2.77 13.19
N ALA A 154 -3.50 -3.41 13.88
CA ALA A 154 -3.28 -4.70 14.53
C ALA A 154 -4.15 -5.83 13.97
N ASP A 155 -5.34 -5.55 13.46
CA ASP A 155 -6.33 -6.59 13.15
C ASP A 155 -6.37 -6.87 11.65
N LEU A 156 -5.51 -7.79 11.20
CA LEU A 156 -5.50 -8.30 9.84
C LEU A 156 -6.71 -9.21 9.61
N ARG A 157 -7.44 -8.94 8.54
CA ARG A 157 -8.63 -9.67 8.13
C ARG A 157 -8.49 -10.10 6.68
N LEU A 158 -9.23 -11.15 6.33
CA LEU A 158 -9.36 -11.65 4.97
C LEU A 158 -10.82 -11.68 4.54
N ALA A 159 -11.06 -11.40 3.27
CA ALA A 159 -12.29 -11.75 2.59
C ALA A 159 -11.96 -12.47 1.28
N PHE A 160 -12.92 -13.19 0.72
CA PHE A 160 -12.75 -13.89 -0.55
C PHE A 160 -14.00 -13.78 -1.44
N ALA A 161 -13.78 -13.89 -2.75
CA ALA A 161 -14.82 -13.83 -3.77
C ALA A 161 -14.44 -14.68 -4.99
N ASP A 162 -15.43 -15.12 -5.76
CA ASP A 162 -15.15 -15.80 -7.03
C ASP A 162 -14.72 -14.79 -8.11
N ARG A 163 -15.30 -13.59 -8.07
CA ARG A 163 -15.05 -12.45 -8.97
C ARG A 163 -14.48 -11.25 -8.22
N LEU A 164 -13.74 -10.39 -8.92
CA LEU A 164 -13.05 -9.25 -8.32
C LEU A 164 -14.05 -8.23 -7.72
N GLU A 165 -15.16 -8.02 -8.41
CA GLU A 165 -16.22 -7.10 -8.01
C GLU A 165 -17.11 -7.68 -6.88
N GLY A 166 -16.87 -8.94 -6.49
CA GLY A 166 -17.62 -9.63 -5.45
C GLY A 166 -18.73 -10.56 -5.97
N PRO A 167 -19.66 -10.98 -5.09
CA PRO A 167 -19.75 -10.60 -3.68
C PRO A 167 -18.57 -11.11 -2.84
N TRP A 168 -18.12 -10.27 -1.90
CA TRP A 168 -17.02 -10.58 -0.99
C TRP A 168 -17.55 -11.21 0.29
N THR A 169 -17.00 -12.37 0.66
CA THR A 169 -17.34 -13.10 1.87
C THR A 169 -16.20 -12.97 2.88
N ALA A 170 -16.50 -12.47 4.08
CA ALA A 170 -15.51 -12.39 5.15
C ALA A 170 -15.04 -13.81 5.55
N HIS A 171 -13.73 -13.99 5.72
CA HIS A 171 -13.19 -15.25 6.18
C HIS A 171 -13.65 -15.57 7.62
N PRO A 172 -14.12 -16.80 7.92
CA PRO A 172 -14.70 -17.14 9.22
C PRO A 172 -13.70 -17.06 10.38
N GLY A 173 -12.41 -17.25 10.09
CA GLY A 173 -11.33 -17.12 11.06
C GLY A 173 -10.90 -15.68 11.39
N ASN A 174 -11.64 -14.66 10.94
CA ASN A 174 -11.26 -13.27 11.19
C ASN A 174 -11.42 -12.84 12.65
N PRO A 175 -10.50 -12.00 13.20
CA PRO A 175 -9.25 -11.55 12.56
C PRO A 175 -8.22 -12.69 12.48
N ILE A 176 -7.51 -12.76 11.35
CA ILE A 176 -6.45 -13.76 11.13
C ILE A 176 -5.26 -13.49 12.05
N ARG A 177 -5.01 -12.22 12.33
CA ARG A 177 -3.96 -11.76 13.25
C ARG A 177 -4.43 -10.50 13.97
N SER A 178 -4.10 -10.40 15.26
CA SER A 178 -4.38 -9.23 16.12
C SER A 178 -3.12 -8.79 16.85
N ASP A 179 -2.18 -8.21 16.10
CA ASP A 179 -0.84 -7.83 16.57
C ASP A 179 -0.30 -6.63 15.78
N LEU A 180 0.34 -5.67 16.45
CA LEU A 180 0.98 -4.52 15.79
C LEU A 180 2.15 -4.95 14.89
N ALA A 181 2.77 -6.11 15.17
CA ALA A 181 3.76 -6.72 14.29
C ALA A 181 3.05 -7.50 13.17
N GLY A 182 2.49 -6.85 12.16
CA GLY A 182 1.94 -7.52 10.97
C GLY A 182 0.41 -7.56 10.86
N GLY A 183 -0.28 -6.66 11.56
CA GLY A 183 -1.74 -6.54 11.53
C GLY A 183 -2.30 -5.70 10.37
N ARG A 184 -1.44 -5.05 9.58
CA ARG A 184 -1.81 -4.15 8.50
C ARG A 184 -1.05 -4.53 7.21
N PRO A 185 -1.72 -4.68 6.06
CA PRO A 185 -1.03 -4.91 4.79
C PRO A 185 -0.01 -3.82 4.47
N GLY A 186 1.04 -4.20 3.74
CA GLY A 186 2.19 -3.33 3.46
C GLY A 186 2.80 -3.59 2.09
N GLY A 187 2.02 -4.04 1.12
CA GLY A 187 2.45 -4.15 -0.28
C GLY A 187 1.85 -5.35 -1.00
N THR A 188 2.51 -5.78 -2.08
CA THR A 188 1.98 -6.78 -3.01
C THR A 188 2.22 -8.22 -2.50
N PRO A 189 1.19 -9.07 -2.43
CA PRO A 189 1.36 -10.49 -2.15
C PRO A 189 2.11 -11.20 -3.28
N PHE A 190 2.88 -12.23 -2.94
CA PHE A 190 3.69 -12.99 -3.91
C PHE A 190 3.86 -14.44 -3.48
N VAL A 191 4.23 -15.29 -4.42
CA VAL A 191 4.56 -16.69 -4.14
C VAL A 191 6.08 -16.84 -4.08
N LEU A 192 6.57 -17.48 -3.03
CA LEU A 192 7.97 -17.87 -2.87
C LEU A 192 8.00 -19.24 -2.19
N ASP A 193 8.78 -20.17 -2.72
CA ASP A 193 8.86 -21.57 -2.26
C ASP A 193 7.48 -22.24 -2.13
N ASP A 194 6.65 -22.09 -3.16
CA ASP A 194 5.26 -22.59 -3.24
C ASP A 194 4.31 -22.08 -2.14
N LYS A 195 4.72 -21.07 -1.37
CA LYS A 195 3.90 -20.44 -0.33
C LYS A 195 3.51 -19.03 -0.71
N LEU A 196 2.28 -18.66 -0.39
CA LEU A 196 1.83 -17.29 -0.49
C LEU A 196 2.42 -16.46 0.65
N ASN A 197 2.98 -15.31 0.31
CA ASN A 197 3.60 -14.37 1.22
C ASN A 197 2.94 -13.00 1.05
N LEU A 198 2.60 -12.36 2.18
CA LEU A 198 2.00 -11.03 2.24
C LEU A 198 2.95 -10.09 3.01
N PRO A 199 3.46 -9.03 2.37
CA PRO A 199 4.07 -7.92 3.09
C PRO A 199 3.08 -7.28 4.05
N VAL A 200 3.46 -7.15 5.31
CA VAL A 200 2.65 -6.51 6.37
C VAL A 200 3.52 -5.55 7.18
N GLN A 201 2.91 -4.48 7.70
CA GLN A 201 3.63 -3.47 8.49
C GLN A 201 3.95 -3.97 9.89
N ASP A 202 5.15 -3.66 10.38
CA ASP A 202 5.52 -3.71 11.79
C ASP A 202 5.33 -2.33 12.42
N GLY A 203 4.28 -2.20 13.22
CA GLY A 203 3.92 -1.00 13.97
C GLY A 203 4.40 -0.98 15.42
N THR A 204 5.24 -1.92 15.88
CA THR A 204 5.61 -2.07 17.30
C THR A 204 6.48 -0.93 17.84
N GLY A 205 7.38 -0.38 17.02
CA GLY A 205 8.22 0.76 17.41
C GLY A 205 7.56 2.11 17.12
N THR A 206 7.18 2.33 15.86
CA THR A 206 6.38 3.47 15.40
C THR A 206 5.45 2.97 14.28
N TYR A 207 4.41 3.74 13.94
CA TYR A 207 3.54 3.42 12.81
C TYR A 207 4.35 3.19 11.52
N GLY A 208 4.34 1.99 10.96
CA GLY A 208 5.12 1.67 9.76
C GLY A 208 6.64 1.74 9.98
N ALA A 209 7.13 1.16 11.07
CA ALA A 209 8.56 1.17 11.40
C ALA A 209 9.38 0.22 10.51
N ALA A 210 8.77 -0.89 10.08
CA ALA A 210 9.40 -1.89 9.23
C ALA A 210 8.32 -2.67 8.47
N ILE A 211 8.76 -3.52 7.53
CA ILE A 211 7.95 -4.54 6.89
C ILE A 211 8.27 -5.90 7.49
N ARG A 212 7.28 -6.78 7.61
CA ARG A 212 7.45 -8.21 7.83
C ARG A 212 6.78 -8.99 6.73
N ILE A 213 7.25 -10.21 6.50
CA ILE A 213 6.60 -11.14 5.58
C ILE A 213 5.72 -12.09 6.38
N LEU A 214 4.42 -12.04 6.12
CA LEU A 214 3.45 -12.99 6.63
C LEU A 214 3.29 -14.13 5.61
N THR A 215 3.77 -15.31 5.96
CA THR A 215 3.67 -16.50 5.11
C THR A 215 2.41 -17.27 5.45
N PHE A 216 1.60 -17.59 4.45
CA PHE A 216 0.45 -18.46 4.60
C PHE A 216 0.90 -19.92 4.49
N ASP A 217 0.91 -20.62 5.62
CA ASP A 217 1.15 -22.06 5.68
C ASP A 217 -0.06 -22.86 5.17
N ARG A 218 -1.25 -22.26 5.26
CA ARG A 218 -2.49 -22.73 4.64
C ARG A 218 -3.43 -21.55 4.45
N LEU A 219 -4.02 -21.42 3.28
CA LEU A 219 -5.07 -20.44 3.01
C LEU A 219 -6.17 -21.08 2.16
N ASP A 220 -7.30 -21.34 2.79
CA ASP A 220 -8.53 -21.79 2.13
C ASP A 220 -9.75 -21.11 2.79
N PRO A 221 -10.95 -21.21 2.22
CA PRO A 221 -12.13 -20.49 2.71
C PRO A 221 -12.56 -20.82 4.16
N ALA A 222 -12.06 -21.91 4.73
CA ALA A 222 -12.32 -22.32 6.10
C ALA A 222 -11.12 -22.08 7.03
N VAL A 223 -9.89 -22.10 6.52
CA VAL A 223 -8.67 -22.06 7.33
C VAL A 223 -7.65 -21.08 6.74
N ALA A 224 -7.20 -20.15 7.57
CA ALA A 224 -5.99 -19.37 7.35
C ALA A 224 -5.01 -19.63 8.49
N ARG A 225 -3.83 -20.17 8.17
CA ARG A 225 -2.72 -20.36 9.12
C ARG A 225 -1.50 -19.64 8.59
N THR A 226 -0.87 -18.87 9.46
CA THR A 226 0.23 -17.99 9.09
C THR A 226 1.40 -18.11 10.04
N SER A 227 2.58 -17.86 9.51
CA SER A 227 3.82 -17.60 10.22
C SER A 227 4.36 -16.24 9.80
N ILE A 228 5.18 -15.61 10.65
CA ILE A 228 5.67 -14.25 10.40
C ILE A 228 7.20 -14.21 10.49
N GLY A 229 7.81 -13.55 9.50
CA GLY A 229 9.25 -13.35 9.42
C GLY A 229 9.79 -12.24 10.32
N ALA A 230 11.11 -12.13 10.33
CA ALA A 230 11.84 -11.02 10.92
C ALA A 230 11.49 -9.68 10.25
N PRO A 231 11.65 -8.54 10.94
CA PRO A 231 11.40 -7.23 10.35
C PRO A 231 12.51 -6.88 9.34
N ILE A 232 12.09 -6.31 8.22
CA ILE A 232 12.90 -5.67 7.19
C ILE A 232 12.79 -4.17 7.43
N SER A 233 13.90 -3.53 7.78
CA SER A 233 13.98 -2.10 8.07
C SER A 233 14.42 -1.30 6.85
N ALA A 234 14.26 0.02 6.92
CA ALA A 234 14.82 0.93 5.93
C ALA A 234 16.36 0.74 5.80
N PRO A 235 16.89 0.65 4.58
CA PRO A 235 18.32 0.39 4.35
C PRO A 235 19.19 1.59 4.76
N ALA A 236 20.48 1.34 4.95
CA ALA A 236 21.43 2.35 5.39
C ALA A 236 21.62 3.49 4.37
N ASP A 237 21.48 3.20 3.08
CA ASP A 237 21.60 4.15 1.97
C ASP A 237 20.37 5.07 1.81
N ALA A 238 19.26 4.82 2.54
CA ALA A 238 18.12 5.73 2.64
C ALA A 238 18.44 7.06 3.37
N GLY A 239 19.68 7.24 3.83
CA GLY A 239 20.18 8.47 4.42
C GLY A 239 19.46 8.84 5.71
N ARG A 240 18.73 9.97 5.70
CA ARG A 240 17.95 10.43 6.87
C ARG A 240 16.57 9.77 6.99
N TYR A 241 16.13 9.03 5.98
CA TYR A 241 14.82 8.36 5.96
C TYR A 241 14.96 6.94 6.51
N ARG A 242 15.31 6.83 7.79
CA ARG A 242 15.59 5.53 8.45
C ARG A 242 14.65 5.23 9.61
N GLU A 243 13.61 6.04 9.78
CA GLU A 243 12.63 5.89 10.86
C GLU A 243 11.46 4.98 10.47
N GLY A 244 11.38 4.55 9.21
CA GLY A 244 10.60 3.39 8.81
C GLY A 244 10.51 3.13 7.31
N LEU A 245 9.90 1.99 6.99
CA LEU A 245 9.66 1.38 5.68
C LEU A 245 8.31 0.67 5.83
N HIS A 246 7.25 1.14 5.15
CA HIS A 246 5.90 0.58 5.35
C HIS A 246 5.24 0.04 4.09
N THR A 247 5.91 0.14 2.95
CA THR A 247 5.50 -0.51 1.71
C THR A 247 6.62 -1.32 1.07
N LEU A 248 6.29 -2.52 0.63
CA LEU A 248 7.12 -3.41 -0.18
C LEU A 248 6.27 -4.01 -1.29
N SER A 249 6.29 -3.40 -2.48
CA SER A 249 5.41 -3.77 -3.59
C SER A 249 6.19 -4.36 -4.76
N ALA A 250 5.67 -5.45 -5.32
CA ALA A 250 6.20 -6.06 -6.53
C ALA A 250 5.92 -5.18 -7.74
N CYS A 251 6.88 -5.03 -8.65
CA CYS A 251 6.66 -4.33 -9.92
C CYS A 251 7.59 -4.88 -11.01
N GLY A 252 7.27 -6.09 -11.50
CA GLY A 252 8.09 -6.77 -12.50
C GLY A 252 9.53 -6.96 -12.02
N ALA A 253 10.49 -6.41 -12.77
CA ALA A 253 11.92 -6.52 -12.46
C ALA A 253 12.38 -5.64 -11.29
N VAL A 254 11.56 -4.69 -10.83
CA VAL A 254 11.89 -3.80 -9.70
C VAL A 254 11.00 -4.10 -8.50
N THR A 255 11.39 -3.61 -7.34
CA THR A 255 10.58 -3.63 -6.12
C THR A 255 10.45 -2.21 -5.62
N LEU A 256 9.22 -1.79 -5.34
CA LEU A 256 8.91 -0.44 -4.90
C LEU A 256 8.86 -0.42 -3.39
N VAL A 257 9.47 0.60 -2.80
CA VAL A 257 9.54 0.81 -1.36
C VAL A 257 9.38 2.29 -1.05
N ASP A 258 8.90 2.59 0.14
CA ASP A 258 8.96 3.92 0.73
C ASP A 258 9.85 3.94 1.97
N VAL A 259 10.33 5.12 2.31
CA VAL A 259 11.11 5.32 3.53
C VAL A 259 10.70 6.64 4.17
N LYS A 260 10.66 6.67 5.51
CA LYS A 260 10.19 7.85 6.25
C LYS A 260 11.23 8.41 7.21
N ARG A 261 11.07 9.71 7.48
CA ARG A 261 11.67 10.45 8.60
C ARG A 261 10.57 11.12 9.40
N VAL A 262 10.79 11.38 10.67
CA VAL A 262 9.89 12.15 11.53
C VAL A 262 10.47 13.55 11.69
N ASP A 263 9.81 14.56 11.12
CA ASP A 263 10.20 15.96 11.33
C ASP A 263 9.82 16.40 12.76
N ARG A 264 10.84 16.74 13.56
CA ARG A 264 10.70 17.21 14.96
C ARG A 264 10.96 18.72 15.10
N THR A 265 11.16 19.44 14.00
CA THR A 265 11.56 20.86 14.00
C THR A 265 10.44 21.83 14.35
N GLY A 266 9.21 21.34 14.56
CA GLY A 266 8.05 22.16 14.93
C GLY A 266 7.46 23.00 13.78
N ARG A 267 8.04 22.99 12.59
CA ARG A 267 7.57 23.73 11.40
C ARG A 267 6.12 23.39 11.01
N GLY A 268 5.67 22.17 11.29
CA GLY A 268 4.27 21.75 11.11
C GLY A 268 3.25 22.59 11.90
N TRP A 269 3.63 23.12 13.08
CA TRP A 269 2.75 23.98 13.88
C TRP A 269 2.43 25.30 13.18
N LEU A 270 3.40 25.89 12.47
CA LEU A 270 3.21 27.14 11.75
C LEU A 270 2.20 26.99 10.60
N ILE A 271 2.20 25.83 9.94
CA ILE A 271 1.22 25.50 8.89
C ILE A 271 -0.17 25.32 9.49
N ASP A 272 -0.25 24.60 10.60
CA ASP A 272 -1.53 24.41 11.29
C ASP A 272 -2.14 25.74 11.74
N LEU A 273 -1.32 26.69 12.22
CA LEU A 273 -1.76 28.04 12.57
C LEU A 273 -2.23 28.83 11.34
N ARG A 274 -1.44 28.85 10.26
CA ARG A 274 -1.80 29.55 9.01
C ARG A 274 -3.09 29.01 8.39
N ARG A 275 -3.33 27.69 8.48
CA ARG A 275 -4.57 27.08 7.98
C ARG A 275 -5.78 27.48 8.83
N ARG A 276 -5.66 27.45 10.16
CA ARG A 276 -6.76 27.89 11.06
C ARG A 276 -7.17 29.33 10.79
N LEU A 277 -6.22 30.21 10.49
CA LEU A 277 -6.47 31.61 10.15
C LEU A 277 -7.11 31.82 8.76
N ARG A 278 -7.03 30.85 7.84
CA ARG A 278 -7.68 30.90 6.52
C ARG A 278 -9.08 30.28 6.52
N ALA A 279 -9.41 29.51 7.55
CA ALA A 279 -10.66 28.76 7.67
C ALA A 279 -11.68 29.43 8.62
N GLY A 280 -11.32 30.55 9.23
CA GLY A 280 -12.22 31.41 10.02
C GLY A 280 -12.34 32.78 9.37
#